data_AF-A0A259I6R1-F1
#
_entry.id   AF-A0A259I6R1-F1
#
_cell.length_a   1.000
_cell.length_b   1.000
_cell.length_c   1.000
_cell.angle_alpha   90.00
_cell.angle_beta   90.00
_cell.angle_gamma   90.00
#
_symmetry.space_group_name_H-M   'P 1'
#
loop_
_entity.id
_entity.type
_entity.pdbx_description
1 polymer ?
#
loop_
_entity_poly.entity_id
_entity_poly.type
_entity_poly.pdbx_seq_one_letter_code
_entity_poly.pdbx_strand_id
1 'polypeptide(L)'
;MTASTGPQTGVTLYSFTNEWLTRQFEVDTLLAEVAKRGLGPNIEIIGFQQFKEFPDVSDAYAEKFKEMIAATGLNPVSCAINSDRFLKPGQQPIEDAALVEYHKRQLRSAKKMGFSLVRYQFALPVHLLPEIAPYAEELDIRMGVEVHAPMWAGHPAVQAYGEMYDKLDTPYLGWIPDFGGTASRIPESMLDAARAKGASEDLLDKLKEVWTEDGMSHEKAGRL
;
A
#
# COMPACT_ATOMS: atom_id res chain seq x y z
N MET A 1 11.14 -27.06 -5.05
CA MET A 1 10.08 -26.34 -4.33
C MET A 1 8.77 -26.64 -5.03
N THR A 2 7.82 -27.29 -4.37
CA THR A 2 6.47 -27.52 -4.91
C THR A 2 5.76 -26.17 -4.97
N ALA A 3 5.51 -25.65 -6.17
CA ALA A 3 4.72 -24.44 -6.34
C ALA A 3 3.34 -24.69 -5.70
N SER A 4 3.00 -23.95 -4.66
CA SER A 4 1.69 -24.07 -4.01
C SER A 4 0.61 -23.66 -5.02
N THR A 5 -0.25 -24.60 -5.41
CA THR A 5 -1.43 -24.30 -6.22
C THR A 5 -2.49 -23.66 -5.31
N GLY A 6 -2.59 -22.33 -5.31
CA GLY A 6 -3.55 -21.58 -4.49
C GLY A 6 -3.11 -20.15 -4.17
N PRO A 7 -3.98 -19.32 -3.56
CA PRO A 7 -3.60 -18.00 -3.07
C PRO A 7 -2.43 -18.11 -2.11
N GLN A 8 -1.38 -17.33 -2.36
CA GLN A 8 -0.24 -17.25 -1.46
C GLN A 8 -0.46 -16.14 -0.45
N THR A 9 -0.19 -16.41 0.82
CA THR A 9 -0.30 -15.42 1.88
C THR A 9 1.04 -14.74 2.13
N GLY A 10 0.99 -13.57 2.73
CA GLY A 10 2.16 -12.79 3.12
C GLY A 10 1.77 -11.70 4.11
N VAL A 11 2.74 -10.86 4.46
CA VAL A 11 2.52 -9.74 5.38
C VAL A 11 3.01 -8.44 4.77
N THR A 12 2.23 -7.38 4.93
CA THR A 12 2.71 -6.01 4.65
C THR A 12 3.44 -5.50 5.88
N LEU A 13 4.64 -4.93 5.70
CA LEU A 13 5.39 -4.34 6.82
C LEU A 13 4.66 -3.13 7.43
N TYR A 14 3.63 -2.61 6.75
CA TYR A 14 2.71 -1.62 7.32
C TYR A 14 2.00 -2.12 8.59
N SER A 15 1.77 -3.44 8.73
CA SER A 15 1.18 -4.05 9.93
C SER A 15 2.00 -3.83 11.20
N PHE A 16 3.29 -3.48 11.07
CA PHE A 16 4.20 -3.21 12.18
C PHE A 16 4.55 -1.73 12.29
N THR A 17 3.68 -0.83 11.79
CA THR A 17 3.93 0.62 11.79
C THR A 17 4.17 1.16 13.20
N ASN A 18 3.49 0.66 14.23
CA ASN A 18 3.68 1.14 15.59
C ASN A 18 5.07 0.77 16.13
N GLU A 19 5.49 -0.47 15.95
CA GLU A 19 6.81 -0.98 16.33
C GLU A 19 7.92 -0.27 15.52
N TRP A 20 7.66 0.00 14.24
CA TRP A 20 8.54 0.78 13.37
C TRP A 20 8.72 2.22 13.87
N LEU A 21 7.62 2.94 14.12
CA LEU A 21 7.65 4.33 14.57
C LEU A 21 8.25 4.48 15.98
N THR A 22 8.10 3.47 16.82
CA THR A 22 8.73 3.41 18.16
C THR A 22 10.17 2.88 18.12
N ARG A 23 10.74 2.66 16.93
CA ARG A 23 12.12 2.20 16.70
C ARG A 23 12.46 0.89 17.42
N GLN A 24 11.47 0.00 17.58
CA GLN A 24 11.71 -1.34 18.09
C GLN A 24 12.46 -2.20 17.07
N PHE A 25 12.36 -1.86 15.79
CA PHE A 25 13.04 -2.54 14.69
C PHE A 25 13.64 -1.55 13.68
N GLU A 26 14.76 -1.92 13.10
CA GLU A 26 15.24 -1.46 11.78
C GLU A 26 14.82 -2.47 10.69
N VAL A 27 14.96 -2.11 9.40
CA VAL A 27 14.45 -2.92 8.27
C VAL A 27 14.92 -4.38 8.34
N ASP A 28 16.22 -4.58 8.55
CA ASP A 28 16.85 -5.90 8.62
C ASP A 28 16.31 -6.74 9.79
N THR A 29 16.21 -6.13 10.98
CA THR A 29 15.66 -6.81 12.16
C THR A 29 14.17 -7.10 12.05
N LEU A 30 13.40 -6.23 11.38
CA LEU A 30 11.97 -6.45 11.13
C LEU A 30 11.76 -7.61 10.15
N LEU A 31 12.55 -7.67 9.06
CA LEU A 31 12.54 -8.78 8.11
C LEU A 31 12.89 -10.11 8.81
N ALA A 32 13.93 -10.11 9.65
CA ALA A 32 14.29 -11.28 10.43
C ALA A 32 13.17 -11.74 11.38
N GLU A 33 12.49 -10.80 12.05
CA GLU A 33 11.38 -11.13 12.95
C GLU A 33 10.15 -11.66 12.17
N VAL A 34 9.83 -11.09 11.01
CA VAL A 34 8.77 -11.59 10.11
C VAL A 34 9.05 -13.03 9.68
N ALA A 35 10.29 -13.32 9.27
CA ALA A 35 10.71 -14.66 8.89
C ALA A 35 10.65 -15.64 10.07
N LYS A 36 11.19 -15.24 11.24
CA LYS A 36 11.17 -16.03 12.47
C LYS A 36 9.76 -16.39 12.94
N ARG A 37 8.78 -15.49 12.77
CA ARG A 37 7.38 -15.73 13.11
C ARG A 37 6.60 -16.50 12.05
N GLY A 38 7.21 -16.83 10.90
CA GLY A 38 6.54 -17.55 9.82
C GLY A 38 5.43 -16.75 9.14
N LEU A 39 5.54 -15.41 9.11
CA LEU A 39 4.55 -14.52 8.50
C LEU A 39 4.76 -14.29 6.98
N GLY A 40 5.84 -14.86 6.43
CA GLY A 40 6.16 -14.88 5.00
C GLY A 40 5.70 -16.16 4.29
N PRO A 41 6.29 -16.54 3.14
CA PRO A 41 7.48 -15.92 2.56
C PRO A 41 7.21 -14.59 1.86
N ASN A 42 5.99 -14.36 1.35
CA ASN A 42 5.68 -13.15 0.59
C ASN A 42 5.57 -11.94 1.53
N ILE A 43 6.13 -10.81 1.10
CA ILE A 43 6.03 -9.56 1.83
C ILE A 43 5.66 -8.39 0.92
N GLU A 44 5.00 -7.40 1.51
CA GLU A 44 4.90 -6.05 0.98
C GLU A 44 5.70 -5.08 1.85
N ILE A 45 6.37 -4.11 1.22
CA ILE A 45 7.09 -3.03 1.92
C ILE A 45 6.58 -1.67 1.43
N ILE A 46 6.41 -0.73 2.35
CA ILE A 46 6.04 0.67 2.09
C ILE A 46 7.32 1.48 1.83
N GLY A 47 7.67 1.66 0.55
CA GLY A 47 9.01 2.13 0.15
C GLY A 47 9.44 3.41 0.87
N PHE A 48 8.58 4.42 0.91
CA PHE A 48 8.87 5.71 1.55
C PHE A 48 8.93 5.66 3.09
N GLN A 49 8.35 4.63 3.72
CA GLN A 49 8.35 4.47 5.17
C GLN A 49 9.58 3.70 5.66
N GLN A 50 9.97 2.65 4.94
CA GLN A 50 11.03 1.74 5.39
C GLN A 50 12.39 1.96 4.71
N PHE A 51 12.45 2.44 3.47
CA PHE A 51 13.72 2.59 2.75
C PHE A 51 14.29 4.01 2.86
N LYS A 52 15.54 4.10 3.34
CA LYS A 52 16.23 5.37 3.60
C LYS A 52 16.55 6.17 2.33
N GLU A 53 16.81 5.48 1.21
CA GLU A 53 17.16 6.11 -0.07
C GLU A 53 15.96 6.31 -1.01
N PHE A 54 14.74 5.98 -0.56
CA PHE A 54 13.57 6.09 -1.41
C PHE A 54 13.25 7.56 -1.72
N PRO A 55 12.96 7.94 -2.98
CA PRO A 55 12.65 7.09 -4.13
C PRO A 55 13.84 6.77 -5.06
N ASP A 56 15.07 7.19 -4.76
CA ASP A 56 16.25 6.99 -5.62
C ASP A 56 17.25 6.04 -4.97
N VAL A 57 16.92 4.75 -5.00
CA VAL A 57 17.74 3.71 -4.37
C VAL A 57 19.03 3.48 -5.18
N SER A 58 20.16 3.58 -4.51
CA SER A 58 21.48 3.26 -5.07
C SER A 58 21.64 1.76 -5.32
N ASP A 59 22.57 1.39 -6.20
CA ASP A 59 22.86 -0.03 -6.47
C ASP A 59 23.38 -0.73 -5.22
N ALA A 60 24.24 -0.05 -4.43
CA ALA A 60 24.76 -0.58 -3.17
C ALA A 60 23.65 -0.88 -2.16
N TYR A 61 22.65 0.01 -2.04
CA TYR A 61 21.52 -0.20 -1.15
C TYR A 61 20.61 -1.33 -1.64
N ALA A 62 20.36 -1.42 -2.95
CA ALA A 62 19.58 -2.49 -3.53
C ALA A 62 20.24 -3.86 -3.33
N GLU A 63 21.56 -3.98 -3.52
CA GLU A 63 22.29 -5.23 -3.26
C GLU A 63 22.23 -5.60 -1.78
N LYS A 64 22.44 -4.64 -0.86
CA LYS A 64 22.28 -4.90 0.58
C LYS A 64 20.86 -5.38 0.93
N PHE A 65 19.83 -4.81 0.31
CA PHE A 65 18.46 -5.27 0.52
C PHE A 65 18.25 -6.72 0.00
N LYS A 66 18.78 -7.04 -1.18
CA LYS A 66 18.73 -8.42 -1.72
C LYS A 66 19.44 -9.42 -0.81
N GLU A 67 20.55 -9.04 -0.19
CA GLU A 67 21.24 -9.86 0.82
C GLU A 67 20.35 -10.12 2.04
N MET A 68 19.64 -9.11 2.55
CA MET A 68 18.69 -9.27 3.67
C MET A 68 17.55 -10.24 3.31
N ILE A 69 16.99 -10.10 2.11
CA ILE A 69 15.94 -10.98 1.60
C ILE A 69 16.46 -12.42 1.48
N ALA A 70 17.65 -12.61 0.91
CA ALA A 70 18.26 -13.92 0.78
C ALA A 70 18.53 -14.57 2.15
N ALA A 71 19.00 -13.80 3.13
CA ALA A 71 19.28 -14.29 4.48
C ALA A 71 18.01 -14.72 5.25
N THR A 72 16.87 -14.10 4.95
CA THR A 72 15.59 -14.38 5.61
C THR A 72 14.73 -15.41 4.87
N GLY A 73 15.03 -15.69 3.61
CA GLY A 73 14.19 -16.54 2.75
C GLY A 73 12.84 -15.94 2.41
N LEU A 74 12.67 -14.63 2.63
CA LEU A 74 11.46 -13.89 2.25
C LEU A 74 11.44 -13.63 0.75
N ASN A 75 10.27 -13.25 0.24
CA ASN A 75 10.01 -12.94 -1.16
C ASN A 75 9.37 -11.53 -1.25
N PRO A 76 10.12 -10.51 -1.69
CA PRO A 76 9.62 -9.13 -1.81
C PRO A 76 8.68 -9.02 -3.01
N VAL A 77 7.38 -9.21 -2.78
CA VAL A 77 6.39 -9.25 -3.87
C VAL A 77 6.00 -7.84 -4.28
N SER A 78 5.54 -7.03 -3.31
CA SER A 78 4.95 -5.70 -3.54
C SER A 78 5.76 -4.60 -2.87
N CYS A 79 6.02 -3.51 -3.60
CA CYS A 79 6.49 -2.25 -3.03
C CYS A 79 5.36 -1.21 -3.12
N ALA A 80 4.86 -0.73 -2.00
CA ALA A 80 3.93 0.38 -2.00
C ALA A 80 4.67 1.70 -2.21
N ILE A 81 4.22 2.44 -3.22
CA ILE A 81 4.75 3.76 -3.58
C ILE A 81 3.81 4.85 -3.08
N ASN A 82 4.29 6.09 -3.09
CA ASN A 82 3.54 7.26 -2.68
C ASN A 82 3.20 8.14 -3.90
N SER A 83 2.05 8.80 -3.85
CA SER A 83 1.67 9.86 -4.77
C SER A 83 1.47 11.14 -3.96
N ASP A 84 2.52 11.96 -3.87
CA ASP A 84 2.49 13.20 -3.09
C ASP A 84 2.69 14.42 -3.99
N ARG A 85 1.64 15.24 -4.09
CA ARG A 85 1.69 16.53 -4.80
C ARG A 85 2.39 17.61 -3.99
N PHE A 86 2.45 17.46 -2.67
CA PHE A 86 2.97 18.43 -1.72
C PHE A 86 4.27 17.92 -1.09
N LEU A 87 5.26 17.57 -1.93
CA LEU A 87 6.56 17.02 -1.53
C LEU A 87 7.27 17.78 -0.39
N LYS A 88 6.94 19.06 -0.21
CA LYS A 88 7.46 19.90 0.87
C LYS A 88 6.31 20.62 1.58
N PRO A 89 6.24 20.53 2.92
CA PRO A 89 5.23 21.25 3.70
C PRO A 89 5.24 22.75 3.40
N GLY A 90 4.05 23.32 3.16
CA GLY A 90 3.88 24.75 2.88
C GLY A 90 4.24 25.19 1.46
N GLN A 91 4.57 24.26 0.56
CA GLN A 91 4.81 24.57 -0.85
C GLN A 91 3.57 24.35 -1.73
N GLN A 92 3.59 24.97 -2.90
CA GLN A 92 2.59 24.73 -3.95
C GLN A 92 2.68 23.28 -4.45
N PRO A 93 1.56 22.70 -4.93
CA PRO A 93 1.59 21.37 -5.50
C PRO A 93 2.54 21.32 -6.70
N ILE A 94 3.27 20.22 -6.84
CA ILE A 94 4.11 19.99 -8.02
C ILE A 94 3.24 19.78 -9.27
N GLU A 95 3.81 20.16 -10.41
CA GLU A 95 3.21 19.94 -11.72
C GLU A 95 3.06 18.44 -12.04
N ASP A 96 2.11 18.12 -12.92
CA ASP A 96 1.81 16.75 -13.33
C ASP A 96 3.05 16.02 -13.87
N ALA A 97 3.87 16.67 -14.69
CA ALA A 97 5.11 16.10 -15.20
C ALA A 97 6.08 15.72 -14.07
N ALA A 98 6.17 16.53 -13.01
CA ALA A 98 7.01 16.24 -11.86
C ALA A 98 6.46 15.08 -11.03
N LEU A 99 5.13 14.95 -10.93
CA LEU A 99 4.47 13.82 -10.27
C LEU A 99 4.68 12.52 -11.04
N VAL A 100 4.57 12.55 -12.38
CA VAL A 100 4.86 11.41 -13.26
C VAL A 100 6.31 10.96 -13.06
N GLU A 101 7.28 11.88 -13.13
CA GLU A 101 8.69 11.54 -12.90
C GLU A 101 8.95 11.01 -11.48
N TYR A 102 8.24 11.51 -10.47
CA TYR A 102 8.30 10.98 -9.10
C TYR A 102 7.81 9.52 -9.04
N HIS A 103 6.76 9.15 -9.77
CA HIS A 103 6.32 7.75 -9.88
C HIS A 103 7.35 6.89 -10.60
N LYS A 104 7.90 7.37 -11.73
CA LYS A 104 8.92 6.62 -12.49
C LYS A 104 10.17 6.32 -11.66
N ARG A 105 10.62 7.28 -10.83
CA ARG A 105 11.74 7.05 -9.88
C ARG A 105 11.44 5.92 -8.90
N GLN A 106 10.24 5.92 -8.32
CA GLN A 106 9.79 4.87 -7.40
C GLN A 106 9.69 3.50 -8.09
N LEU A 107 9.18 3.43 -9.33
CA LEU A 107 9.13 2.19 -10.13
C LEU A 107 10.53 1.63 -10.41
N ARG A 108 11.49 2.49 -10.80
CA ARG A 108 12.89 2.07 -10.98
C ARG A 108 13.47 1.48 -9.70
N SER A 109 13.25 2.15 -8.57
CA SER A 109 13.75 1.68 -7.29
C SER A 109 13.11 0.36 -6.87
N ALA A 110 11.80 0.21 -7.05
CA ALA A 110 11.09 -1.06 -6.79
C ALA A 110 11.65 -2.21 -7.64
N LYS A 111 11.78 -2.01 -8.97
CA LYS A 111 12.36 -3.03 -9.86
C LYS A 111 13.80 -3.36 -9.47
N LYS A 112 14.62 -2.35 -9.17
CA LYS A 112 16.03 -2.52 -8.76
C LYS A 112 16.17 -3.36 -7.49
N MET A 113 15.28 -3.15 -6.52
CA MET A 113 15.25 -3.90 -5.26
C MET A 113 14.65 -5.32 -5.41
N GLY A 114 14.17 -5.69 -6.60
CA GLY A 114 13.67 -7.03 -6.90
C GLY A 114 12.16 -7.24 -6.72
N PHE A 115 11.39 -6.17 -6.54
CA PHE A 115 9.93 -6.26 -6.47
C PHE A 115 9.32 -6.54 -7.84
N SER A 116 8.22 -7.30 -7.84
CA SER A 116 7.47 -7.67 -9.06
C SER A 116 6.17 -6.87 -9.25
N LEU A 117 5.68 -6.27 -8.16
CA LEU A 117 4.44 -5.54 -8.10
C LEU A 117 4.65 -4.21 -7.37
N VAL A 118 3.97 -3.17 -7.83
CA VAL A 118 3.90 -1.88 -7.16
C VAL A 118 2.46 -1.55 -6.81
N ARG A 119 2.20 -1.28 -5.53
CA ARG A 119 0.92 -0.78 -5.05
C ARG A 119 0.94 0.74 -5.01
N TYR A 120 -0.08 1.40 -5.52
CA TYR A 120 -0.23 2.86 -5.47
C TYR A 120 -1.65 3.28 -5.07
N GLN A 121 -1.88 4.58 -4.83
CA GLN A 121 -3.15 5.11 -4.36
C GLN A 121 -3.83 6.01 -5.41
N PHE A 122 -5.12 6.29 -5.22
CA PHE A 122 -5.90 7.23 -6.05
C PHE A 122 -5.37 8.66 -6.06
N ALA A 123 -4.39 9.00 -5.21
CA ALA A 123 -3.70 10.27 -5.21
C ALA A 123 -2.86 10.50 -6.50
N LEU A 124 -2.55 9.44 -7.27
CA LEU A 124 -2.19 9.59 -8.68
C LEU A 124 -3.47 9.88 -9.49
N PRO A 125 -3.60 11.03 -10.16
CA PRO A 125 -4.80 11.27 -10.95
C PRO A 125 -4.88 10.34 -12.16
N VAL A 126 -6.09 9.87 -12.45
CA VAL A 126 -6.38 8.88 -13.50
C VAL A 126 -5.88 9.32 -14.88
N HIS A 127 -5.91 10.62 -15.19
CA HIS A 127 -5.47 11.16 -16.47
C HIS A 127 -3.95 11.07 -16.71
N LEU A 128 -3.17 10.79 -15.67
CA LEU A 128 -1.71 10.60 -15.77
C LEU A 128 -1.29 9.14 -15.98
N LEU A 129 -2.22 8.18 -15.86
CA LEU A 129 -1.91 6.76 -16.12
C LEU A 129 -1.33 6.51 -17.53
N PRO A 130 -1.80 7.15 -18.61
CA PRO A 130 -1.20 6.98 -19.94
C PRO A 130 0.28 7.36 -20.02
N GLU A 131 0.78 8.22 -19.12
CA GLU A 131 2.20 8.60 -19.09
C GLU A 131 3.07 7.64 -18.27
N ILE A 132 2.46 6.84 -17.39
CA ILE A 132 3.16 5.93 -16.48
C ILE A 132 3.09 4.48 -16.98
N ALA A 133 1.96 4.06 -17.55
CA ALA A 133 1.75 2.68 -17.99
C ALA A 133 2.81 2.17 -18.98
N PRO A 134 3.23 2.93 -20.01
CA PRO A 134 4.29 2.50 -20.92
C PRO A 134 5.63 2.28 -20.20
N TYR A 135 5.88 3.06 -19.14
CA TYR A 135 7.11 2.94 -18.36
C TYR A 135 7.11 1.72 -17.43
N ALA A 136 5.94 1.36 -16.88
CA ALA A 136 5.78 0.14 -16.12
C ALA A 136 6.04 -1.10 -17.01
N GLU A 137 5.57 -1.07 -18.26
CA GLU A 137 5.84 -2.09 -19.27
C GLU A 137 7.33 -2.16 -19.65
N GLU A 138 7.99 -1.02 -19.90
CA GLU A 138 9.43 -0.96 -20.18
C GLU A 138 10.27 -1.60 -19.06
N LEU A 139 9.90 -1.36 -17.80
CA LEU A 139 10.57 -1.93 -16.64
C LEU A 139 10.15 -3.37 -16.31
N ASP A 140 9.16 -3.92 -17.02
CA ASP A 140 8.55 -5.22 -16.71
C ASP A 140 8.12 -5.29 -15.23
N ILE A 141 7.36 -4.30 -14.77
CA ILE A 141 6.83 -4.25 -13.40
C ILE A 141 5.34 -3.95 -13.43
N ARG A 142 4.55 -4.78 -12.75
CA ARG A 142 3.11 -4.57 -12.66
C ARG A 142 2.78 -3.53 -11.62
N MET A 143 1.73 -2.76 -11.84
CA MET A 143 1.20 -1.78 -10.91
C MET A 143 -0.26 -2.07 -10.60
N GLY A 144 -0.68 -1.83 -9.36
CA GLY A 144 -2.09 -1.87 -9.00
C GLY A 144 -2.50 -0.74 -8.08
N VAL A 145 -3.65 -0.13 -8.39
CA VAL A 145 -4.26 0.85 -7.48
C VAL A 145 -4.95 0.10 -6.35
N GLU A 146 -4.69 0.52 -5.11
CA GLU A 146 -5.36 -0.03 -3.94
C GLU A 146 -6.76 0.55 -3.79
N VAL A 147 -7.77 -0.32 -3.78
CA VAL A 147 -9.16 0.04 -3.48
C VAL A 147 -9.42 -0.17 -1.99
N HIS A 148 -9.01 0.80 -1.18
CA HIS A 148 -9.22 0.83 0.27
C HIS A 148 -10.31 1.84 0.67
N ALA A 149 -10.93 1.64 1.83
CA ALA A 149 -11.92 2.56 2.36
C ALA A 149 -11.35 4.00 2.46
N PRO A 150 -12.09 5.04 2.03
CA PRO A 150 -13.52 5.03 1.75
C PRO A 150 -13.89 4.66 0.31
N MET A 151 -12.95 4.21 -0.53
CA MET A 151 -13.26 3.75 -1.88
C MET A 151 -13.85 2.33 -1.83
N TRP A 152 -14.88 2.08 -2.65
CA TRP A 152 -15.46 0.76 -2.91
C TRP A 152 -15.62 0.58 -4.41
N ALA A 153 -15.93 -0.64 -4.87
CA ALA A 153 -15.99 -0.97 -6.30
C ALA A 153 -16.84 0.00 -7.15
N GLY A 154 -17.94 0.53 -6.60
CA GLY A 154 -18.84 1.47 -7.29
C GLY A 154 -18.49 2.95 -7.12
N HIS A 155 -17.40 3.30 -6.42
CA HIS A 155 -17.03 4.69 -6.19
C HIS A 155 -16.64 5.37 -7.52
N PRO A 156 -17.04 6.63 -7.78
CA PRO A 156 -16.76 7.31 -9.05
C PRO A 156 -15.28 7.31 -9.46
N ALA A 157 -14.36 7.49 -8.51
CA ALA A 157 -12.93 7.40 -8.77
C ALA A 157 -12.48 6.00 -9.23
N VAL A 158 -13.06 4.94 -8.66
CA VAL A 158 -12.77 3.55 -9.06
C VAL A 158 -13.32 3.30 -10.47
N GLN A 159 -14.53 3.78 -10.77
CA GLN A 159 -15.12 3.67 -12.11
C GLN A 159 -14.30 4.41 -13.16
N ALA A 160 -13.84 5.64 -12.88
CA ALA A 160 -12.97 6.40 -13.78
C ALA A 160 -11.64 5.67 -14.06
N TYR A 161 -11.06 5.02 -13.04
CA TYR A 161 -9.89 4.16 -13.21
C TYR A 161 -10.19 2.94 -14.08
N GLY A 162 -11.34 2.29 -13.88
CA GLY A 162 -11.80 1.17 -14.72
C GLY A 162 -11.91 1.56 -16.18
N GLU A 163 -12.56 2.68 -16.48
CA GLU A 163 -12.65 3.21 -17.85
C GLU A 163 -11.27 3.51 -18.46
N MET A 164 -10.30 3.97 -17.66
CA MET A 164 -8.94 4.22 -18.13
C MET A 164 -8.16 2.91 -18.34
N TYR A 165 -8.34 1.92 -17.47
CA TYR A 165 -7.75 0.59 -17.65
C TYR A 165 -8.27 -0.09 -18.91
N ASP A 166 -9.59 0.00 -19.18
CA ASP A 166 -10.19 -0.52 -20.42
C ASP A 166 -9.64 0.19 -21.68
N LYS A 167 -9.34 1.50 -21.58
CA LYS A 167 -8.73 2.27 -22.69
C LYS A 167 -7.27 1.92 -22.92
N LEU A 168 -6.50 1.69 -21.85
CA LEU A 168 -5.08 1.39 -21.92
C LEU A 168 -4.81 -0.09 -22.27
N ASP A 169 -5.72 -0.99 -21.89
CA ASP A 169 -5.72 -2.42 -22.22
C ASP A 169 -4.34 -3.07 -22.12
N THR A 170 -3.72 -2.96 -20.94
CA THR A 170 -2.36 -3.43 -20.68
C THR A 170 -2.31 -4.41 -19.50
N PRO A 171 -1.53 -5.50 -19.59
CA PRO A 171 -1.39 -6.46 -18.48
C PRO A 171 -0.54 -5.93 -17.31
N TYR A 172 0.02 -4.73 -17.42
CA TYR A 172 0.84 -4.09 -16.39
C TYR A 172 0.05 -3.23 -15.41
N LEU A 173 -1.25 -3.02 -15.63
CA LEU A 173 -2.14 -2.32 -14.71
C LEU A 173 -3.18 -3.30 -14.15
N GLY A 174 -3.51 -3.15 -12.87
CA GLY A 174 -4.48 -4.00 -12.20
C GLY A 174 -5.01 -3.42 -10.90
N TRP A 175 -5.76 -4.24 -10.16
CA TRP A 175 -6.41 -3.84 -8.92
C TRP A 175 -5.77 -4.51 -7.72
N ILE A 176 -5.62 -3.77 -6.62
CA ILE A 176 -5.27 -4.30 -5.31
C ILE A 176 -6.50 -4.12 -4.41
N PRO A 177 -7.38 -5.12 -4.31
CA PRO A 177 -8.57 -5.01 -3.47
C PRO A 177 -8.17 -5.10 -2.00
N ASP A 178 -8.51 -4.08 -1.23
CA ASP A 178 -8.42 -4.09 0.23
C ASP A 178 -9.79 -4.44 0.83
N PHE A 179 -9.81 -5.33 1.81
CA PHE A 179 -11.08 -5.77 2.41
C PHE A 179 -11.81 -4.66 3.15
N GLY A 180 -11.10 -3.62 3.61
CA GLY A 180 -11.70 -2.41 4.17
C GLY A 180 -12.65 -1.72 3.19
N GLY A 181 -12.35 -1.74 1.88
CA GLY A 181 -13.23 -1.21 0.83
C GLY A 181 -14.57 -1.99 0.67
N THR A 182 -14.68 -3.15 1.31
CA THR A 182 -15.91 -3.98 1.35
C THR A 182 -16.51 -4.10 2.75
N ALA A 183 -15.99 -3.36 3.73
CA ALA A 183 -16.42 -3.46 5.12
C ALA A 183 -17.87 -2.95 5.30
N SER A 184 -18.78 -3.87 5.60
CA SER A 184 -20.20 -3.56 5.90
C SER A 184 -20.47 -3.29 7.38
N ARG A 185 -19.50 -3.56 8.24
CA ARG A 185 -19.55 -3.34 9.69
C ARG A 185 -18.15 -3.12 10.24
N ILE A 186 -18.07 -2.62 11.46
CA ILE A 186 -16.82 -2.53 12.21
C ILE A 186 -16.31 -3.95 12.48
N PRO A 187 -15.03 -4.27 12.17
CA PRO A 187 -14.46 -5.57 12.50
C PRO A 187 -14.50 -5.84 14.00
N GLU A 188 -14.89 -7.06 14.41
CA GLU A 188 -14.99 -7.41 15.84
C GLU A 188 -13.65 -7.25 16.55
N SER A 189 -12.53 -7.57 15.88
CA SER A 189 -11.19 -7.37 16.41
C SER A 189 -10.87 -5.91 16.74
N MET A 190 -11.45 -4.94 16.01
CA MET A 190 -11.32 -3.52 16.33
C MET A 190 -12.14 -3.15 17.57
N LEU A 191 -13.35 -3.72 17.70
CA LEU A 191 -14.19 -3.53 18.89
C LEU A 191 -13.52 -4.14 20.14
N ASP A 192 -12.99 -5.35 20.03
CA ASP A 192 -12.26 -6.03 21.10
C ASP A 192 -11.01 -5.24 21.53
N ALA A 193 -10.27 -4.69 20.57
CA ALA A 193 -9.14 -3.82 20.86
C ALA A 193 -9.57 -2.52 21.58
N ALA A 194 -10.73 -1.96 21.24
CA ALA A 194 -11.29 -0.79 21.93
C ALA A 194 -11.76 -1.14 23.35
N ARG A 195 -12.43 -2.28 23.55
CA ARG A 195 -12.81 -2.80 24.87
C ARG A 195 -11.60 -3.01 25.76
N ALA A 196 -10.55 -3.64 25.23
CA ALA A 196 -9.30 -3.86 25.96
C ALA A 196 -8.62 -2.54 26.40
N LYS A 197 -8.90 -1.43 25.73
CA LYS A 197 -8.44 -0.08 26.09
C LYS A 197 -9.42 0.69 26.97
N GLY A 198 -10.54 0.08 27.38
CA GLY A 198 -11.51 0.65 28.31
C GLY A 198 -12.64 1.45 27.66
N ALA A 199 -12.91 1.26 26.36
CA ALA A 199 -14.12 1.82 25.75
C ALA A 199 -15.38 1.21 26.40
N SER A 200 -16.39 2.04 26.73
CA SER A 200 -17.66 1.56 27.26
C SER A 200 -18.51 0.92 26.17
N GLU A 201 -19.32 -0.09 26.51
CA GLU A 201 -20.23 -0.72 25.53
C GLU A 201 -21.20 0.29 24.93
N ASP A 202 -21.73 1.24 25.72
CA ASP A 202 -22.63 2.29 25.22
C ASP A 202 -21.99 3.11 24.07
N LEU A 203 -20.68 3.40 24.16
CA LEU A 203 -19.96 4.11 23.11
C LEU A 203 -19.73 3.22 21.88
N LEU A 204 -19.42 1.94 22.09
CA LEU A 204 -19.23 0.97 21.00
C LEU A 204 -20.53 0.72 20.25
N ASP A 205 -21.66 0.68 20.96
CA ASP A 205 -22.98 0.54 20.36
C ASP A 205 -23.35 1.79 19.55
N LYS A 206 -23.09 2.98 20.09
CA LYS A 206 -23.24 4.23 19.33
C LYS A 206 -22.37 4.24 18.06
N LEU A 207 -21.12 3.76 18.16
CA LEU A 207 -20.22 3.66 17.02
C LEU A 207 -20.74 2.70 15.95
N LYS A 208 -21.30 1.54 16.33
CA LYS A 208 -21.94 0.59 15.40
C LYS A 208 -23.14 1.21 14.69
N GLU A 209 -23.97 1.97 15.41
CA GLU A 209 -25.10 2.71 14.82
C GLU A 209 -24.60 3.69 13.75
N VAL A 210 -23.70 4.60 14.14
CA VAL A 210 -23.16 5.66 13.27
C VAL A 210 -22.45 5.09 12.04
N TRP A 211 -21.78 3.94 12.17
CA TRP A 211 -21.12 3.27 11.05
C TRP A 211 -22.08 2.97 9.89
N THR A 212 -23.30 2.52 10.21
CA THR A 212 -24.31 2.09 9.23
C THR A 212 -25.09 3.24 8.58
N GLU A 213 -24.98 4.45 9.13
CA GLU A 213 -25.62 5.63 8.56
C GLU A 213 -25.05 5.97 7.17
N ASP A 214 -25.76 6.79 6.40
CA ASP A 214 -25.23 7.35 5.16
C ASP A 214 -24.20 8.46 5.43
N GLY A 215 -23.26 8.61 4.50
CA GLY A 215 -22.23 9.65 4.52
C GLY A 215 -20.80 9.10 4.53
N MET A 216 -19.84 9.99 4.26
CA MET A 216 -18.42 9.65 4.28
C MET A 216 -17.93 9.46 5.72
N SER A 217 -16.89 8.66 5.94
CA SER A 217 -16.40 8.34 7.29
C SER A 217 -16.06 9.57 8.13
N HIS A 218 -15.55 10.64 7.53
CA HIS A 218 -15.23 11.89 8.24
C HIS A 218 -16.48 12.69 8.64
N GLU A 219 -17.59 12.57 7.89
CA GLU A 219 -18.87 13.19 8.23
C GLU A 219 -19.53 12.46 9.40
N LYS A 220 -19.39 11.12 9.42
CA LYS A 220 -19.86 10.25 10.51
C LYS A 220 -19.11 10.50 11.81
N ALA A 221 -17.79 10.69 11.74
CA ALA A 221 -16.96 10.93 12.92
C ALA A 221 -17.37 12.16 13.74
N GLY A 222 -17.93 13.20 13.09
CA GLY A 222 -18.44 14.39 13.78
C GLY A 222 -19.78 14.19 14.52
N ARG A 223 -20.37 12.99 14.46
CA ARG A 223 -21.63 12.62 15.13
C ARG A 223 -21.43 11.80 16.41
N LEU A 224 -20.17 11.44 16.71
CA LEU A 224 -19.72 10.79 17.94
C LEU A 224 -19.34 11.85 18.99
#